data_AF-E7RDA1-F1
#
_entry.id   AF-E7RDA1-F1
#
_cell.length_a   1.000
_cell.length_b   1.000
_cell.length_c   1.000
_cell.angle_alpha   90.00
_cell.angle_beta   90.00
_cell.angle_gamma   90.00
#
_symmetry.space_group_name_H-M   'P 1'
#
loop_
_entity.id
_entity.type
_entity.pdbx_description
1 polymer ?
#
loop_
_entity_poly.entity_id
_entity_poly.type
_entity_poly.pdbx_seq_one_letter_code
_entity_poly.pdbx_strand_id
1 'polypeptide(L)'
;MKITYYWISVVVLLIATILLFSKGMDLRSIGTDVDGIGIGVYFLFYEINDQVPTQNIPTYAFGFFTASIITALATTIMVWGKWKVSKQ
;
A
#
# COMPACT_ATOMS: atom_id res chain seq x y z
N MET A 1 6.43 27.13 9.80
CA MET A 1 6.14 26.38 8.56
C MET A 1 6.37 24.85 8.61
N LYS A 2 7.01 24.23 9.62
CA LYS A 2 7.41 22.80 9.57
C LYS A 2 6.43 21.77 10.16
N ILE A 3 5.58 22.18 11.12
CA ILE A 3 4.72 21.23 11.86
C ILE A 3 3.56 20.69 11.02
N THR A 4 3.01 21.51 10.12
CA THR A 4 1.85 21.19 9.29
C THR A 4 2.21 20.17 8.21
N TYR A 5 3.31 20.38 7.47
CA TYR A 5 3.77 19.42 6.45
C TYR A 5 4.07 18.05 7.03
N TYR A 6 4.62 17.99 8.25
CA TYR A 6 4.84 16.72 8.92
C TYR A 6 3.53 15.93 9.10
N TRP A 7 2.48 16.57 9.61
CA TRP A 7 1.20 15.89 9.85
C TRP A 7 0.50 15.54 8.55
N ILE A 8 0.62 16.39 7.52
CA ILE A 8 0.16 16.07 6.17
C ILE A 8 0.87 14.81 5.65
N SER A 9 2.20 14.71 5.77
CA SER A 9 2.94 13.51 5.35
C SER A 9 2.49 12.25 6.10
N VAL A 10 2.23 12.35 7.41
CA VAL A 10 1.70 11.22 8.21
C VAL A 10 0.32 10.78 7.69
N VAL A 11 -0.59 11.72 7.43
CA VAL A 11 -1.92 11.41 6.89
C VAL A 11 -1.81 10.77 5.50
N VAL A 12 -0.96 11.30 4.62
CA VAL A 12 -0.73 10.72 3.28
C VAL A 12 -0.20 9.29 3.38
N LEU A 13 0.75 9.01 4.27
CA LEU A 13 1.30 7.67 4.45
C LEU A 13 0.27 6.70 5.06
N LEU A 14 -0.59 7.17 5.96
CA LEU A 14 -1.70 6.37 6.49
C LEU A 14 -2.69 5.99 5.39
N ILE A 15 -3.11 6.96 4.57
CA ILE A 15 -3.99 6.73 3.43
C ILE A 15 -3.33 5.74 2.46
N ALA A 16 -2.06 5.95 2.11
CA ALA A 16 -1.32 5.04 1.23
C ALA A 16 -1.27 3.61 1.81
N THR A 17 -1.02 3.47 3.11
CA THR A 17 -1.00 2.16 3.79
C THR A 17 -2.34 1.45 3.65
N ILE A 18 -3.46 2.14 3.91
CA ILE A 18 -4.80 1.57 3.81
C ILE A 18 -5.10 1.15 2.36
N LEU A 19 -4.79 2.00 1.39
CA LEU A 19 -5.07 1.72 -0.03
C LEU A 19 -4.23 0.55 -0.55
N LEU A 20 -2.94 0.49 -0.22
CA LEU A 20 -2.05 -0.62 -0.59
C LEU A 20 -2.53 -1.93 0.05
N PHE A 21 -2.88 -1.90 1.34
CA PHE A 21 -3.40 -3.08 2.03
C PHE A 21 -4.72 -3.57 1.44
N SER A 22 -5.66 -2.66 1.17
CA SER A 22 -6.94 -2.99 0.52
C SER A 22 -6.72 -3.63 -0.84
N LYS A 23 -5.84 -3.05 -1.67
CA LYS A 23 -5.55 -3.63 -2.99
C LYS A 23 -4.90 -5.01 -2.89
N GLY A 24 -4.01 -5.20 -1.92
CA GLY A 24 -3.42 -6.52 -1.62
C GLY A 24 -4.48 -7.54 -1.23
N MET A 25 -5.46 -7.15 -0.41
CA MET A 25 -6.60 -7.98 -0.03
C MET A 25 -7.49 -8.31 -1.22
N ASP A 26 -7.80 -7.34 -2.07
CA ASP A 26 -8.61 -7.55 -3.27
C ASP A 26 -7.96 -8.58 -4.19
N LEU A 27 -6.68 -8.41 -4.52
CA LEU A 27 -5.95 -9.35 -5.37
C LEU A 27 -5.79 -10.73 -4.72
N ARG A 28 -5.60 -10.79 -3.40
CA ARG A 28 -5.55 -12.06 -2.67
C ARG A 28 -6.90 -12.76 -2.66
N SER A 29 -8.01 -12.02 -2.58
CA SER A 29 -9.36 -12.58 -2.59
C SER A 29 -9.73 -13.18 -3.94
N ILE A 30 -9.24 -12.58 -5.03
CA ILE A 30 -9.32 -13.14 -6.38
C ILE A 30 -8.46 -14.41 -6.47
N GLY A 31 -7.24 -14.38 -5.91
CA GLY A 31 -6.34 -15.54 -5.89
C GLY A 31 -6.01 -16.01 -7.31
N THR A 32 -6.42 -17.23 -7.64
CA THR A 32 -6.32 -17.80 -9.00
C THR A 32 -7.68 -18.05 -9.65
N ASP A 33 -8.75 -17.54 -9.04
CA ASP A 33 -10.13 -17.73 -9.48
C ASP A 33 -10.54 -16.60 -10.42
N VAL A 34 -10.10 -16.70 -11.68
CA VAL A 34 -10.38 -15.72 -12.73
C VAL A 34 -10.83 -16.44 -13.99
N ASP A 35 -11.91 -15.95 -14.60
CA ASP A 35 -12.42 -16.44 -15.88
C ASP A 35 -11.54 -15.94 -17.03
N GLY A 36 -10.37 -16.56 -17.22
CA GLY A 36 -9.48 -16.26 -18.34
C GLY A 36 -7.99 -16.46 -18.07
N ILE A 37 -7.18 -15.88 -18.94
CA ILE A 37 -5.70 -15.99 -18.92
C ILE A 37 -5.08 -15.04 -17.87
N GLY A 38 -5.82 -14.02 -17.42
CA GLY A 38 -5.33 -13.02 -16.46
C GLY A 38 -6.28 -11.86 -16.22
N ILE A 39 -5.86 -10.89 -15.40
CA ILE A 39 -6.61 -9.67 -15.06
C ILE A 39 -5.74 -8.41 -15.18
N GLY A 40 -6.36 -7.26 -15.40
CA GLY A 40 -5.68 -5.96 -15.28
C GLY A 40 -5.52 -5.56 -13.81
N VAL A 41 -4.35 -5.04 -13.45
CA VAL A 41 -4.05 -4.52 -12.11
C VAL A 41 -3.96 -3.00 -12.16
N TYR A 42 -4.95 -2.35 -11.55
CA TYR A 42 -5.03 -0.90 -11.42
C TYR A 42 -4.86 -0.46 -9.97
N PHE A 43 -4.20 0.67 -9.76
CA PHE A 43 -4.03 1.30 -8.45
C PHE A 43 -4.10 2.83 -8.58
N LEU A 44 -4.93 3.49 -7.76
CA LEU A 44 -5.14 4.94 -7.79
C LEU A 44 -5.43 5.50 -9.19
N PHE A 45 -6.35 4.86 -9.92
CA PHE A 45 -6.72 5.22 -11.29
C PHE A 45 -5.61 5.04 -12.34
N TYR A 46 -4.44 4.51 -11.94
CA TYR A 46 -3.35 4.20 -12.84
C TYR A 46 -3.30 2.70 -13.13
N GLU A 47 -3.04 2.35 -14.37
CA GLU A 47 -2.82 0.98 -14.80
C GLU A 47 -1.37 0.59 -14.51
N ILE A 48 -1.18 -0.42 -13.66
CA ILE A 48 0.16 -0.97 -13.40
C ILE A 48 0.52 -1.97 -14.49
N ASN A 49 -0.46 -2.80 -14.85
CA ASN A 49 -0.33 -3.82 -15.87
C ASN A 49 -1.73 -4.16 -16.39
N ASP A 50 -1.91 -4.09 -17.71
CA ASP A 50 -3.15 -4.41 -18.42
C ASP A 50 -3.53 -5.89 -18.34
N GLN A 51 -2.54 -6.78 -18.27
CA GLN A 51 -2.76 -8.22 -18.28
C GLN A 51 -1.73 -8.98 -17.41
N VAL A 52 -2.08 -9.18 -16.14
CA VAL A 52 -1.34 -10.06 -15.22
C VAL A 52 -1.85 -11.49 -15.35
N PRO A 53 -1.00 -12.47 -15.72
CA PRO A 53 -1.38 -13.87 -15.76
C PRO A 53 -1.89 -14.37 -14.41
N THR A 54 -2.87 -15.27 -14.40
CA THR A 54 -3.51 -15.80 -13.19
C THR A 54 -2.51 -16.28 -12.13
N GLN A 55 -1.48 -16.99 -12.57
CA GLN A 55 -0.39 -17.49 -11.71
C GLN A 55 0.42 -16.39 -10.99
N ASN A 56 0.43 -15.17 -11.53
CA ASN A 56 1.17 -14.04 -11.00
C ASN A 56 0.32 -13.13 -10.10
N ILE A 57 -1.02 -13.25 -10.10
CA ILE A 57 -1.91 -12.45 -9.26
C ILE A 57 -1.51 -12.51 -7.78
N PRO A 58 -1.19 -13.69 -7.19
CA PRO A 58 -0.74 -13.76 -5.80
C PRO A 58 0.57 -13.02 -5.54
N THR A 59 1.48 -12.99 -6.51
CA THR A 59 2.74 -12.23 -6.41
C THR A 59 2.48 -10.72 -6.38
N TYR A 60 1.55 -10.22 -7.19
CA TYR A 60 1.13 -8.82 -7.13
C TYR A 60 0.47 -8.51 -5.77
N ALA A 61 -0.42 -9.38 -5.27
CA ALA A 61 -1.01 -9.23 -3.94
C ALA A 61 0.07 -9.12 -2.84
N PHE A 62 1.09 -9.99 -2.90
CA PHE A 62 2.23 -9.95 -1.98
C PHE A 62 3.04 -8.65 -2.09
N GLY A 63 3.24 -8.13 -3.30
CA GLY A 63 3.88 -6.84 -3.53
C GLY A 63 3.13 -5.69 -2.85
N PHE A 64 1.80 -5.65 -2.98
CA PHE A 64 0.95 -4.66 -2.32
C PHE A 64 0.99 -4.77 -0.79
N PHE A 65 0.97 -5.99 -0.24
CA PHE A 65 1.13 -6.18 1.21
C PHE A 65 2.51 -5.72 1.70
N THR A 66 3.57 -6.08 0.99
CA THR A 66 4.94 -5.66 1.33
C THR A 66 5.05 -4.15 1.33
N ALA A 67 4.51 -3.48 0.30
CA ALA A 67 4.46 -2.03 0.24
C ALA A 67 3.67 -1.43 1.42
N SER A 68 2.51 -1.99 1.77
CA SER A 68 1.70 -1.52 2.91
C SER A 68 2.43 -1.64 4.26
N ILE A 69 3.22 -2.70 4.46
CA ILE A 69 4.00 -2.89 5.68
C ILE A 69 5.13 -1.85 5.74
N ILE A 70 5.82 -1.62 4.63
CA ILE A 70 6.87 -0.60 4.55
C ILE A 70 6.31 0.79 4.88
N THR A 71 5.16 1.16 4.29
CA THR A 71 4.54 2.46 4.56
C THR A 71 4.03 2.57 6.00
N ALA A 72 3.48 1.49 6.58
CA ALA A 72 3.06 1.45 7.98
C ALA A 72 4.25 1.64 8.94
N LEU A 73 5.37 0.96 8.68
CA LEU A 73 6.59 1.09 9.47
C LEU A 73 7.18 2.50 9.36
N ALA A 74 7.25 3.06 8.16
CA ALA A 74 7.70 4.43 7.95
C ALA A 74 6.85 5.45 8.74
N THR A 75 5.52 5.30 8.68
CA THR A 75 4.58 6.12 9.45
C THR A 75 4.84 6.01 10.95
N THR A 76 5.00 4.78 11.44
CA THR A 76 5.23 4.49 12.86
C THR A 76 6.55 5.11 13.34
N ILE A 77 7.64 4.94 12.57
CA ILE A 77 8.95 5.53 12.87
C ILE A 77 8.86 7.06 12.91
N MET A 78 8.17 7.67 11.95
CA MET A 78 7.99 9.12 11.92
C MET A 78 7.26 9.64 13.17
N VAL A 79 6.12 9.03 13.53
CA VAL A 79 5.31 9.42 14.70
C VAL A 79 6.10 9.21 16.00
N TRP A 80 6.74 8.05 16.13
CA TRP A 80 7.52 7.72 17.32
C TRP A 80 8.72 8.66 17.50
N GLY A 81 9.45 8.97 16.41
CA GLY A 81 10.57 9.90 16.44
C GLY A 81 10.16 11.29 16.92
N LYS A 82 9.01 11.80 16.46
CA LYS A 82 8.51 13.11 16.89
C LYS A 82 8.07 13.11 18.36
N TRP A 83 7.44 12.03 18.82
CA TRP A 83 7.06 11.87 20.22
C TRP A 83 8.29 11.90 21.14
N LYS A 84 9.37 11.21 20.77
CA LYS A 84 10.62 11.19 21.55
C LYS A 84 11.23 12.60 21.66
N VAL A 85 11.26 13.36 20.57
CA VAL A 85 11.76 14.75 20.56
C VAL A 85 10.91 15.66 21.45
N SER A 86 9.59 15.49 21.49
CA SER A 86 8.70 16.33 22.32
C SER A 86 8.87 16.14 23.83
N LYS A 87 9.58 15.09 24.26
CA LYS A 87 9.84 14.77 25.68
C LYS A 87 11.23 15.19 26.18
N GLN A 88 12.08 15.73 25.31
CA GLN A 88 13.39 16.29 25.66
C GLN A 88 13.29 17.80 25.82
#